data_AF-Q553Q3-F1
#
_entry.id   AF-Q553Q3-F1
#
_cell.length_a   1.000
_cell.length_b   1.000
_cell.length_c   1.000
_cell.angle_alpha   90.00
_cell.angle_beta   90.00
_cell.angle_gamma   90.00
#
_symmetry.space_group_name_H-M   'P 1'
#
loop_
_entity.id
_entity.type
_entity.pdbx_description
1 polymer ?
#
loop_
_entity_poly.entity_id
_entity_poly.type
_entity_poly.pdbx_seq_one_letter_code
_entity_poly.pdbx_strand_id
1 'polypeptide(L)'
;METNYHIYSDNKKNNLNKIIETTPTSIKYELPDVLLLSDNDKVEGHPLTDPYYTKEDKGLMKLMLSYFVEFMRLSKMKPLSDKKNKDRPHFNVQLDGNEKLRCIINNYEKALEMKNYCCVGFFGTKSFDAKSKLNEIITSDDALVSILPEFPSIIGYVTIQKEKPKSQELLSHLPNTIDDNYANIVIIENFEVVNEWRRHTVHRDANQYLSPLYYHMVRIHNAQISIPAECLSEYFQLYQHDQLDINFIRTKYYSFTPDGKVNLRALREYKELSFASFLSPNSFEFFKEIVNEIGKKLKVSTKLIDIYSLINQSENAGELINEPPHKLMVEYGVDFAFMCGLAFVNAGPKLLSPLVSPVRIEDHYQNKPIYFSNLIVKNQSTINELSKDLTFIHNGKDSFSGYQILNSHLINNHQTLSIENYFKNSIFTGSHLNSIESIKSSQVNDKLIASIDSTVLDTELLNNRISLENDIKIIKTLGPSAMPPLVSKLSSPHSKSFSNEIQNYLSSNEISKLLEPILLKFNYKRFEIVNSSSFDDIRKTINLN
;
A
#
# COMPACT_ATOMS: atom_id res chain seq x y z
N MET A 1 -1.33 10.26 -8.19
CA MET A 1 -1.76 9.88 -9.55
C MET A 1 -3.18 10.41 -9.76
N GLU A 2 -3.34 11.56 -10.43
CA GLU A 2 -4.65 12.03 -10.91
C GLU A 2 -4.97 11.29 -12.20
N THR A 3 -5.48 10.07 -12.09
CA THR A 3 -5.89 9.28 -13.24
C THR A 3 -7.36 9.58 -13.51
N ASN A 4 -7.62 10.21 -14.65
CA ASN A 4 -8.93 10.62 -15.18
C ASN A 4 -9.87 9.42 -15.38
N TYR A 5 -10.43 8.87 -14.29
CA TYR A 5 -11.27 7.67 -14.34
C TYR A 5 -12.76 8.01 -14.26
N HIS A 6 -13.35 8.49 -15.34
CA HIS A 6 -14.78 8.80 -15.42
C HIS A 6 -15.50 7.84 -16.36
N ILE A 7 -16.76 7.49 -16.03
CA ILE A 7 -17.67 6.71 -16.90
C ILE A 7 -17.84 7.41 -18.26
N TYR A 8 -17.68 8.74 -18.28
CA TYR A 8 -17.64 9.55 -19.47
C TYR A 8 -16.19 9.94 -19.76
N SER A 9 -15.55 9.25 -20.71
CA SER A 9 -14.35 9.78 -21.34
C SER A 9 -14.77 10.72 -22.47
N ASP A 10 -14.40 11.99 -22.38
CA ASP A 10 -14.38 12.88 -23.55
C ASP A 10 -13.41 12.25 -24.57
N ASN A 11 -13.87 11.73 -25.71
CA ASN A 11 -13.05 11.70 -26.94
C ASN A 11 -13.75 11.21 -28.21
N LYS A 12 -13.31 11.83 -29.32
CA LYS A 12 -13.63 11.53 -30.72
C LYS A 12 -13.06 10.18 -31.14
N LYS A 13 -13.88 9.24 -31.64
CA LYS A 13 -13.51 8.25 -32.68
C LYS A 13 -14.72 7.40 -33.09
N ASN A 14 -15.01 7.43 -34.40
CA ASN A 14 -16.00 6.59 -35.09
C ASN A 14 -15.65 5.10 -34.94
N ASN A 15 -16.60 4.25 -34.53
CA ASN A 15 -16.44 2.79 -34.55
C ASN A 15 -17.73 2.11 -35.04
N LEU A 16 -17.55 1.05 -35.84
CA LEU A 16 -18.55 0.37 -36.68
C LEU A 16 -19.27 -0.83 -36.03
N ASN A 17 -18.97 -1.17 -34.78
CA ASN A 17 -19.65 -2.27 -34.05
C ASN A 17 -20.43 -1.70 -32.86
N LYS A 18 -21.42 -0.83 -33.12
CA LYS A 18 -22.30 -0.35 -32.07
C LYS A 18 -23.25 -1.47 -31.65
N ILE A 19 -23.39 -1.70 -30.35
CA ILE A 19 -24.46 -2.56 -29.81
C ILE A 19 -25.84 -1.95 -30.10
N ILE A 20 -25.90 -0.62 -30.30
CA ILE A 20 -27.13 0.14 -30.51
C ILE A 20 -26.96 1.07 -31.72
N GLU A 21 -27.57 0.70 -32.85
CA GLU A 21 -27.52 1.49 -34.10
C GLU A 21 -28.08 2.90 -33.95
N THR A 22 -29.01 3.13 -33.02
CA THR A 22 -29.82 4.36 -32.93
C THR A 22 -29.30 5.43 -31.99
N THR A 23 -28.13 5.26 -31.38
CA THR A 23 -27.71 6.17 -30.31
C THR A 23 -27.23 7.54 -30.84
N PRO A 24 -27.85 8.67 -30.45
CA PRO A 24 -27.43 10.01 -30.88
C PRO A 24 -25.99 10.30 -30.44
N THR A 25 -25.11 10.59 -31.40
CA THR A 25 -23.64 10.65 -31.18
C THR A 25 -23.10 11.94 -30.57
N SER A 26 -23.91 12.90 -30.10
CA SER A 26 -23.35 14.24 -29.86
C SER A 26 -24.01 15.12 -28.81
N ILE A 27 -24.92 14.65 -27.97
CA ILE A 27 -25.38 15.50 -26.87
C ILE A 27 -24.30 15.51 -25.78
N LYS A 28 -23.45 16.54 -25.82
CA LYS A 28 -22.54 16.87 -24.72
C LYS A 28 -23.38 17.39 -23.56
N TYR A 29 -23.57 16.55 -22.55
CA TYR A 29 -24.01 17.04 -21.26
C TYR A 29 -22.77 17.55 -20.52
N GLU A 30 -22.84 18.78 -20.00
CA GLU A 30 -21.87 19.20 -18.99
C GLU A 30 -22.02 18.28 -17.79
N LEU A 31 -20.96 17.56 -17.46
CA LEU A 31 -20.96 16.67 -16.31
C LEU A 31 -20.80 17.53 -15.05
N PRO A 32 -21.56 17.25 -13.98
CA PRO A 32 -21.36 17.96 -12.72
C PRO A 32 -19.95 17.72 -12.19
N ASP A 33 -19.44 18.65 -11.39
CA ASP A 33 -18.16 18.48 -10.71
C ASP A 33 -18.15 17.25 -9.80
N VAL A 34 -16.97 16.68 -9.59
CA VAL A 34 -16.81 15.54 -8.68
C VAL A 34 -16.77 16.04 -7.24
N LEU A 35 -17.79 15.71 -6.46
CA LEU A 35 -17.82 15.97 -5.03
C LEU A 35 -16.94 14.95 -4.29
N LEU A 36 -15.92 15.43 -3.58
CA LEU A 36 -15.08 14.59 -2.73
C LEU A 36 -15.75 14.40 -1.37
N LEU A 37 -15.94 13.14 -0.98
CA LEU A 37 -16.62 12.75 0.26
C LEU A 37 -15.62 12.21 1.27
N SER A 38 -15.76 12.63 2.52
CA SER A 38 -15.16 11.99 3.68
C SER A 38 -15.81 10.62 3.97
N ASP A 39 -15.21 9.85 4.89
CA ASP A 39 -15.67 8.51 5.26
C ASP A 39 -17.13 8.48 5.76
N ASN A 40 -17.59 9.58 6.37
CA ASN A 40 -18.91 9.69 7.00
C ASN A 40 -19.88 10.63 6.26
N ASP A 41 -19.44 11.30 5.20
CA ASP A 41 -20.27 12.30 4.51
C ASP A 41 -21.50 11.65 3.87
N LYS A 42 -22.60 12.39 3.90
CA LYS A 42 -23.84 12.07 3.17
C LYS A 42 -24.18 13.26 2.30
N VAL A 43 -24.59 13.01 1.07
CA VAL A 43 -25.01 14.04 0.13
C VAL A 43 -26.53 14.18 0.21
N GLU A 44 -27.00 15.38 0.55
CA GLU A 44 -28.43 15.69 0.58
C GLU A 44 -29.08 15.39 -0.79
N GLY A 45 -30.27 14.79 -0.77
CA GLY A 45 -30.96 14.34 -1.99
C GLY A 45 -30.39 13.06 -2.63
N HIS A 46 -29.24 12.56 -2.17
CA HIS A 46 -28.60 11.34 -2.67
C HIS A 46 -28.29 10.36 -1.53
N PRO A 47 -29.32 9.78 -0.89
CA PRO A 47 -29.18 8.96 0.32
C PRO A 47 -28.32 7.71 0.13
N LEU A 48 -28.15 7.21 -1.09
CA LEU A 48 -27.26 6.08 -1.36
C LEU A 48 -25.76 6.44 -1.23
N THR A 49 -25.42 7.71 -1.01
CA THR A 49 -24.06 8.10 -0.57
C THR A 49 -23.80 7.81 0.91
N ASP A 50 -24.83 7.45 1.69
CA ASP A 50 -24.72 7.12 3.10
C ASP A 50 -23.72 5.95 3.33
N PRO A 51 -22.76 6.10 4.28
CA PRO A 51 -21.85 5.02 4.67
C PRO A 51 -22.52 3.68 5.02
N TYR A 52 -23.79 3.70 5.45
CA TYR A 52 -24.60 2.49 5.63
C TYR A 52 -24.58 1.60 4.37
N TYR A 53 -24.80 2.18 3.19
CA TYR A 53 -24.83 1.42 1.93
C TYR A 53 -23.47 0.88 1.55
N THR A 54 -22.40 1.64 1.79
CA THR A 54 -21.03 1.14 1.62
C THR A 54 -20.78 -0.10 2.48
N LYS A 55 -21.26 -0.11 3.73
CA LYS A 55 -21.11 -1.25 4.64
C LYS A 55 -21.91 -2.46 4.16
N GLU A 56 -23.14 -2.23 3.71
CA GLU A 56 -23.99 -3.28 3.12
C GLU A 56 -23.34 -3.88 1.86
N ASP A 57 -22.89 -3.03 0.94
CA ASP A 57 -22.24 -3.42 -0.30
C ASP A 57 -20.94 -4.20 -0.01
N LYS A 58 -20.14 -3.79 1.00
CA LYS A 58 -18.98 -4.56 1.48
C LYS A 58 -19.36 -5.96 1.95
N GLY A 59 -20.47 -6.10 2.68
CA GLY A 59 -21.00 -7.41 3.09
C GLY A 59 -21.38 -8.29 1.90
N LEU A 60 -22.04 -7.71 0.89
CA LEU A 60 -22.39 -8.42 -0.34
C LEU A 60 -21.16 -8.79 -1.17
N MET A 61 -20.13 -7.93 -1.23
CA MET A 61 -18.85 -8.29 -1.87
C MET A 61 -18.20 -9.49 -1.18
N LYS A 62 -18.18 -9.53 0.17
CA LYS A 62 -17.68 -10.69 0.93
C LYS A 62 -18.44 -11.97 0.60
N LEU A 63 -19.77 -11.88 0.51
CA LEU A 63 -20.61 -13.01 0.15
C LEU A 63 -20.31 -13.50 -1.28
N MET A 64 -20.27 -12.60 -2.27
CA MET A 64 -19.95 -12.95 -3.66
C MET A 64 -18.55 -13.55 -3.81
N LEU A 65 -17.56 -13.03 -3.09
CA LEU A 65 -16.21 -13.61 -3.07
C LEU A 65 -16.17 -14.98 -2.40
N SER A 66 -16.95 -15.20 -1.35
CA SER A 66 -17.07 -16.50 -0.73
C SER A 66 -17.65 -17.53 -1.69
N TYR A 67 -18.66 -17.15 -2.48
CA TYR A 67 -19.17 -18.00 -3.56
C TYR A 67 -18.12 -18.25 -4.65
N PHE A 68 -17.38 -17.22 -5.08
CA PHE A 68 -16.28 -17.40 -6.04
C PHE A 68 -15.25 -18.42 -5.54
N VAL A 69 -14.79 -18.29 -4.30
CA VAL A 69 -13.83 -19.22 -3.68
C VAL A 69 -14.40 -20.64 -3.60
N GLU A 70 -15.65 -20.78 -3.16
CA GLU A 70 -16.31 -22.08 -3.07
C GLU A 70 -16.48 -22.73 -4.46
N PHE A 71 -16.84 -21.97 -5.50
CA PHE A 71 -16.93 -22.49 -6.86
C PHE A 71 -15.57 -22.87 -7.44
N MET A 72 -14.53 -22.10 -7.16
CA MET A 72 -13.15 -22.46 -7.51
C MET A 72 -12.72 -23.78 -6.86
N ARG A 73 -13.08 -23.98 -5.58
CA ARG A 73 -12.83 -25.21 -4.81
C ARG A 73 -13.58 -26.40 -5.39
N LEU A 74 -14.88 -26.25 -5.68
CA LEU A 74 -15.71 -27.30 -6.27
C LEU A 74 -15.22 -27.69 -7.67
N SER A 75 -14.83 -26.70 -8.50
CA SER A 75 -14.25 -26.93 -9.83
C SER A 75 -12.94 -27.72 -9.75
N LYS A 76 -12.14 -27.52 -8.70
CA LYS A 76 -10.91 -28.29 -8.43
C LYS A 76 -11.21 -29.75 -8.12
N MET A 77 -12.21 -30.00 -7.28
CA MET A 77 -12.56 -31.35 -6.81
C MET A 77 -13.32 -32.18 -7.83
N LYS A 78 -14.17 -31.54 -8.62
CA LYS A 78 -14.95 -32.15 -9.69
C LYS A 78 -14.74 -31.33 -10.97
N PRO A 79 -13.67 -31.62 -11.73
CA PRO A 79 -13.47 -30.96 -13.02
C PRO A 79 -14.75 -31.08 -13.84
N LEU A 80 -15.27 -29.96 -14.34
CA LEU A 80 -16.51 -29.94 -15.11
C LEU A 80 -16.38 -30.94 -16.27
N SER A 81 -17.19 -31.99 -16.26
CA SER A 81 -17.18 -33.04 -17.27
C SER A 81 -17.60 -32.50 -18.64
N ASP A 82 -18.40 -31.43 -18.64
CA ASP A 82 -18.94 -30.83 -19.85
C ASP A 82 -17.88 -30.00 -20.59
N LYS A 83 -17.47 -30.48 -21.77
CA LYS A 83 -16.44 -29.82 -22.61
C LYS A 83 -16.77 -28.35 -22.91
N LYS A 84 -18.06 -27.99 -23.01
CA LYS A 84 -18.46 -26.60 -23.27
C LYS A 84 -18.08 -25.63 -22.15
N ASN A 85 -17.98 -26.11 -20.91
CA ASN A 85 -17.62 -25.30 -19.75
C ASN A 85 -16.20 -25.58 -19.23
N LYS A 86 -15.42 -26.45 -19.89
CA LYS A 86 -14.07 -26.79 -19.42
C LYS A 86 -13.15 -25.58 -19.35
N ASP A 87 -13.23 -24.71 -20.35
CA ASP A 87 -12.35 -23.54 -20.42
C ASP A 87 -12.87 -22.40 -19.53
N ARG A 88 -14.18 -22.38 -19.24
CA ARG A 88 -14.84 -21.32 -18.47
C ARG A 88 -15.96 -21.89 -17.60
N PRO A 89 -15.64 -22.27 -16.35
CA PRO A 89 -16.64 -22.69 -15.38
C PRO A 89 -17.67 -21.56 -15.18
N HIS A 90 -18.90 -21.83 -15.60
CA HIS A 90 -20.04 -20.94 -15.41
C HIS A 90 -21.03 -21.62 -14.46
N PHE A 91 -21.18 -21.05 -13.29
CA PHE A 91 -22.13 -21.49 -12.27
C PHE A 91 -23.30 -20.52 -12.21
N ASN A 92 -24.51 -21.06 -12.28
CA ASN A 92 -25.75 -20.30 -12.14
C ASN A 92 -26.64 -21.00 -11.11
N VAL A 93 -27.14 -20.25 -10.14
CA VAL A 93 -28.18 -20.68 -9.22
C VAL A 93 -29.46 -19.92 -9.57
N GLN A 94 -30.46 -20.68 -10.01
CA GLN A 94 -31.79 -20.15 -10.32
C GLN A 94 -32.79 -20.55 -9.23
N LEU A 95 -33.66 -19.61 -8.85
CA LEU A 95 -34.81 -19.86 -7.98
C LEU A 95 -36.05 -19.25 -8.62
N ASP A 96 -37.12 -20.05 -8.74
CA ASP A 96 -38.37 -19.68 -9.40
C ASP A 96 -38.17 -19.13 -10.83
N GLY A 97 -37.24 -19.72 -11.57
CA GLY A 97 -36.88 -19.32 -12.93
C GLY A 97 -36.04 -18.04 -13.02
N ASN A 98 -35.71 -17.39 -11.90
CA ASN A 98 -34.88 -16.20 -11.87
C ASN A 98 -33.46 -16.55 -11.43
N GLU A 99 -32.46 -16.05 -12.16
CA GLU A 99 -31.06 -16.14 -11.78
C GLU A 99 -30.81 -15.33 -10.51
N LYS A 100 -30.43 -16.02 -9.42
CA LYS A 100 -30.13 -15.40 -8.12
C LYS A 100 -28.65 -15.18 -7.91
N LEU A 101 -27.82 -16.04 -8.47
CA LEU A 101 -26.36 -15.98 -8.38
C LEU A 101 -25.77 -16.52 -9.66
N ARG A 102 -24.84 -15.76 -10.24
CA ARG A 102 -24.04 -16.18 -11.38
C ARG A 102 -22.58 -15.96 -11.06
N CYS A 103 -21.76 -16.96 -11.29
CA CYS A 103 -20.31 -16.87 -11.16
C CYS A 103 -19.65 -17.42 -12.41
N ILE A 104 -18.85 -16.59 -13.04
CA ILE A 104 -18.07 -16.91 -14.22
C ILE A 104 -16.61 -16.88 -13.81
N ILE A 105 -15.92 -18.00 -13.93
CA ILE A 105 -14.48 -18.07 -13.75
C ILE A 105 -13.85 -17.91 -15.14
N ASN A 106 -13.21 -16.76 -15.37
CA ASN A 106 -12.64 -16.43 -16.66
C ASN A 106 -11.21 -16.95 -16.81
N ASN A 107 -10.43 -16.96 -15.72
CA ASN A 107 -9.08 -17.50 -15.71
C ASN A 107 -8.83 -18.34 -14.45
N TYR A 108 -9.18 -19.63 -14.54
CA TYR A 108 -9.12 -20.56 -13.42
C TYR A 108 -7.70 -20.79 -12.90
N GLU A 109 -6.73 -21.02 -13.79
CA GLU A 109 -5.35 -21.30 -13.41
C GLU A 109 -4.73 -20.12 -12.66
N LYS A 110 -4.87 -18.91 -13.22
CA LYS A 110 -4.38 -17.68 -12.59
C LYS A 110 -5.04 -17.44 -11.23
N ALA A 111 -6.35 -17.67 -11.11
CA ALA A 111 -7.05 -17.58 -9.84
C ALA A 111 -6.46 -18.52 -8.77
N LEU A 112 -5.96 -19.71 -9.12
CA LEU A 112 -5.41 -20.63 -8.12
C LEU A 112 -4.08 -20.17 -7.53
N GLU A 113 -3.28 -19.46 -8.31
CA GLU A 113 -1.91 -19.06 -7.97
C GLU A 113 -1.84 -17.74 -7.19
N MET A 114 -2.91 -16.93 -7.25
CA MET A 114 -2.90 -15.60 -6.69
C MET A 114 -3.19 -15.57 -5.17
N LYS A 115 -2.39 -14.78 -4.46
CA LYS A 115 -2.57 -14.41 -3.04
C LYS A 115 -3.47 -13.20 -2.84
N ASN A 116 -3.29 -12.20 -3.72
CA ASN A 116 -3.94 -10.91 -3.64
C ASN A 116 -4.70 -10.65 -4.94
N TYR A 117 -5.89 -10.06 -4.82
CA TYR A 117 -6.75 -9.70 -5.95
C TYR A 117 -7.13 -8.25 -5.84
N CYS A 118 -7.41 -7.65 -6.98
CA CYS A 118 -8.20 -6.44 -7.04
C CYS A 118 -9.65 -6.80 -7.38
N CYS A 119 -10.58 -5.96 -6.96
CA CYS A 119 -11.99 -6.17 -7.20
C CYS A 119 -12.68 -4.84 -7.49
N VAL A 120 -13.57 -4.86 -8.48
CA VAL A 120 -14.48 -3.75 -8.77
C VAL A 120 -15.90 -4.22 -8.49
N GLY A 121 -16.49 -3.74 -7.40
CA GLY A 121 -17.89 -3.97 -7.07
C GLY A 121 -18.79 -2.89 -7.66
N PHE A 122 -19.85 -3.29 -8.35
CA PHE A 122 -20.84 -2.43 -8.97
C PHE A 122 -22.21 -2.68 -8.33
N PHE A 123 -22.80 -1.63 -7.76
CA PHE A 123 -24.06 -1.70 -7.02
C PHE A 123 -25.02 -0.64 -7.55
N GLY A 124 -25.95 -1.08 -8.40
CA GLY A 124 -26.93 -0.21 -9.04
C GLY A 124 -28.29 -0.24 -8.36
N THR A 125 -29.02 0.87 -8.43
CA THR A 125 -30.45 0.97 -8.15
C THR A 125 -31.17 1.29 -9.44
N LYS A 126 -32.14 0.44 -9.83
CA LYS A 126 -32.89 0.59 -11.09
C LYS A 126 -33.65 1.93 -11.16
N SER A 127 -33.77 2.49 -12.35
CA SER A 127 -34.64 3.63 -12.65
C SER A 127 -36.12 3.21 -12.71
N PHE A 128 -37.04 4.18 -12.73
CA PHE A 128 -38.48 3.90 -12.94
C PHE A 128 -38.74 3.20 -14.29
N ASP A 129 -38.02 3.62 -15.32
CA ASP A 129 -38.20 3.13 -16.69
C ASP A 129 -37.35 1.89 -17.02
N ALA A 130 -36.66 1.32 -16.03
CA ALA A 130 -35.74 0.19 -16.19
C ALA A 130 -36.38 -1.02 -16.91
N LYS A 131 -37.70 -1.25 -16.73
CA LYS A 131 -38.43 -2.32 -17.43
C LYS A 131 -38.43 -2.15 -18.94
N SER A 132 -38.54 -0.91 -19.43
CA SER A 132 -38.51 -0.61 -20.87
C SER A 132 -37.14 -0.90 -21.50
N LYS A 133 -36.09 -0.92 -20.67
CA LYS A 133 -34.69 -1.12 -21.07
C LYS A 133 -34.11 -2.50 -20.75
N LEU A 134 -34.93 -3.39 -20.18
CA LEU A 134 -34.46 -4.66 -19.64
C LEU A 134 -33.83 -5.56 -20.72
N ASN A 135 -34.46 -5.67 -21.89
CA ASN A 135 -33.94 -6.52 -22.98
C ASN A 135 -32.59 -6.03 -23.53
N GLU A 136 -32.42 -4.71 -23.66
CA GLU A 136 -31.17 -4.11 -24.14
C GLU A 136 -30.06 -4.28 -23.10
N ILE A 137 -30.41 -4.23 -21.81
CA ILE A 137 -29.48 -4.47 -20.70
C ILE A 137 -29.06 -5.93 -20.62
N ILE A 138 -29.99 -6.88 -20.77
CA ILE A 138 -29.64 -8.31 -20.84
C ILE A 138 -28.71 -8.55 -22.04
N THR A 139 -29.06 -8.04 -23.22
CA THR A 139 -28.21 -8.15 -24.43
C THR A 139 -26.82 -7.55 -24.20
N SER A 140 -26.74 -6.42 -23.49
CA SER A 140 -25.47 -5.79 -23.16
C SER A 140 -24.66 -6.58 -22.13
N ASP A 141 -25.30 -7.17 -21.12
CA ASP A 141 -24.63 -8.02 -20.13
C ASP A 141 -24.09 -9.29 -20.80
N ASP A 142 -24.88 -9.93 -21.67
CA ASP A 142 -24.42 -11.05 -22.49
C ASP A 142 -23.23 -10.66 -23.37
N ALA A 143 -23.26 -9.48 -24.00
CA ALA A 143 -22.14 -8.97 -24.78
C ALA A 143 -20.89 -8.75 -23.91
N LEU A 144 -21.02 -8.16 -22.73
CA LEU A 144 -19.92 -7.99 -21.78
C LEU A 144 -19.33 -9.33 -21.34
N VAL A 145 -20.18 -10.29 -20.98
CA VAL A 145 -19.75 -11.64 -20.61
C VAL A 145 -19.04 -12.34 -21.76
N SER A 146 -19.52 -12.16 -23.00
CA SER A 146 -18.96 -12.83 -24.17
C SER A 146 -17.51 -12.42 -24.48
N ILE A 147 -17.11 -11.19 -24.13
CA ILE A 147 -15.77 -10.64 -24.40
C ILE A 147 -14.79 -10.83 -23.24
N LEU A 148 -15.22 -11.31 -22.07
CA LEU A 148 -14.32 -11.59 -20.93
C LEU A 148 -13.06 -12.42 -21.29
N PRO A 149 -13.10 -13.42 -22.21
CA PRO A 149 -11.91 -14.19 -22.57
C PRO A 149 -10.79 -13.37 -23.21
N GLU A 150 -11.12 -12.22 -23.80
CA GLU A 150 -10.13 -11.33 -24.39
C GLU A 150 -9.30 -10.61 -23.31
N PHE A 151 -9.72 -10.69 -22.04
CA PHE A 151 -9.09 -10.06 -20.89
C PHE A 151 -8.72 -11.11 -19.85
N PRO A 152 -7.64 -11.91 -20.05
CA PRO A 152 -7.25 -12.98 -19.13
C PRO A 152 -6.88 -12.49 -17.71
N SER A 153 -6.57 -11.19 -17.54
CA SER A 153 -6.36 -10.57 -16.23
C SER A 153 -7.66 -10.19 -15.51
N ILE A 154 -8.82 -10.33 -16.17
CA ILE A 154 -10.11 -10.47 -15.47
C ILE A 154 -10.22 -11.94 -15.06
N ILE A 155 -10.22 -12.17 -13.76
CA ILE A 155 -10.13 -13.51 -13.16
C ILE A 155 -11.51 -14.14 -13.04
N GLY A 156 -12.50 -13.35 -12.61
CA GLY A 156 -13.87 -13.82 -12.45
C GLY A 156 -14.88 -12.70 -12.39
N TYR A 157 -16.14 -13.06 -12.62
CA TYR A 157 -17.28 -12.17 -12.57
C TYR A 157 -18.39 -12.83 -11.76
N VAL A 158 -18.88 -12.15 -10.74
CA VAL A 158 -19.96 -12.66 -9.89
C VAL A 158 -21.10 -11.66 -9.86
N THR A 159 -22.30 -12.11 -10.17
CA THR A 159 -23.54 -11.37 -10.06
C THR A 159 -24.39 -12.00 -8.98
N ILE A 160 -24.98 -11.22 -8.09
CA ILE A 160 -25.98 -11.68 -7.14
C ILE A 160 -27.21 -10.78 -7.19
N GLN A 161 -28.39 -11.39 -7.13
CA GLN A 161 -29.63 -10.67 -6.92
C GLN A 161 -29.71 -10.22 -5.45
N LYS A 162 -29.87 -8.91 -5.22
CA LYS A 162 -30.07 -8.36 -3.89
C LYS A 162 -31.51 -8.61 -3.43
N GLU A 163 -31.67 -9.02 -2.18
CA GLU A 163 -32.98 -8.95 -1.53
C GLU A 163 -33.43 -7.48 -1.42
N LYS A 164 -34.74 -7.27 -1.44
CA LYS A 164 -35.32 -5.96 -1.20
C LYS A 164 -35.03 -5.50 0.24
N PRO A 165 -34.68 -4.23 0.46
CA PRO A 165 -34.57 -3.70 1.81
C PRO A 165 -35.87 -3.92 2.59
N LYS A 166 -35.77 -4.46 3.81
CA LYS A 166 -36.94 -4.72 4.67
C LYS A 166 -37.49 -3.46 5.34
N SER A 167 -36.69 -2.41 5.50
CA SER A 167 -37.13 -1.19 6.17
C SER A 167 -37.76 -0.20 5.19
N GLN A 168 -38.93 0.33 5.57
CA GLN A 168 -39.66 1.31 4.77
C GLN A 168 -38.85 2.59 4.54
N GLU A 169 -38.00 2.97 5.50
CA GLU A 169 -37.11 4.13 5.38
C GLU A 169 -36.11 3.95 4.22
N LEU A 170 -35.51 2.76 4.07
CA LEU A 170 -34.59 2.46 2.97
C LEU A 170 -35.33 2.34 1.63
N LEU A 171 -36.60 1.92 1.64
CA LEU A 171 -37.43 1.85 0.42
C LEU A 171 -37.88 3.23 -0.06
N SER A 172 -38.04 4.20 0.84
CA SER A 172 -38.66 5.51 0.53
C SER A 172 -37.93 6.34 -0.53
N HIS A 173 -36.64 6.09 -0.75
CA HIS A 173 -35.82 6.80 -1.73
C HIS A 173 -35.42 5.94 -2.94
N LEU A 174 -35.85 4.67 -2.98
CA LEU A 174 -35.69 3.88 -4.20
C LEU A 174 -36.85 4.24 -5.13
N PRO A 175 -36.58 4.64 -6.39
CA PRO A 175 -37.64 4.95 -7.34
C PRO A 175 -38.57 3.76 -7.55
N ASN A 176 -38.02 2.54 -7.56
CA ASN A 176 -38.80 1.32 -7.76
C ASN A 176 -38.59 0.37 -6.57
N THR A 177 -39.65 0.13 -5.81
CA THR A 177 -39.68 -0.79 -4.66
C THR A 177 -40.11 -2.21 -5.04
N ILE A 178 -40.57 -2.42 -6.28
CA ILE A 178 -41.17 -3.66 -6.75
C ILE A 178 -40.12 -4.56 -7.41
N ASP A 179 -39.08 -4.00 -8.01
CA ASP A 179 -38.10 -4.80 -8.75
C ASP A 179 -36.84 -5.11 -7.92
N ASP A 180 -36.30 -6.31 -8.13
CA ASP A 180 -35.06 -6.73 -7.49
C ASP A 180 -33.86 -6.00 -8.12
N ASN A 181 -32.88 -5.61 -7.30
CA ASN A 181 -31.62 -5.03 -7.77
C ASN A 181 -30.55 -6.11 -7.89
N TYR A 182 -29.53 -5.86 -8.70
CA TYR A 182 -28.37 -6.74 -8.83
C TYR A 182 -27.12 -6.04 -8.34
N ALA A 183 -26.23 -6.81 -7.73
CA ALA A 183 -24.87 -6.42 -7.42
C ALA A 183 -23.92 -7.30 -8.23
N ASN A 184 -22.84 -6.69 -8.71
CA ASN A 184 -21.81 -7.40 -9.45
C ASN A 184 -20.45 -7.13 -8.83
N ILE A 185 -19.56 -8.12 -8.90
CA ILE A 185 -18.13 -7.90 -8.71
C ILE A 185 -17.37 -8.44 -9.91
N VAL A 186 -16.36 -7.70 -10.34
CA VAL A 186 -15.34 -8.15 -11.28
C VAL A 186 -14.05 -8.33 -10.49
N ILE A 187 -13.55 -9.55 -10.42
CA ILE A 187 -12.30 -9.91 -9.77
C ILE A 187 -11.21 -9.82 -10.83
N ILE A 188 -10.17 -9.05 -10.56
CA ILE A 188 -9.12 -8.72 -11.52
C ILE A 188 -7.75 -8.84 -10.87
N GLU A 189 -6.72 -9.05 -11.69
CA GLU A 189 -5.35 -9.15 -11.22
C GLU A 189 -4.84 -7.85 -10.57
N ASN A 190 -5.05 -6.73 -11.27
CA ASN A 190 -4.67 -5.39 -10.82
C ASN A 190 -5.61 -4.34 -11.44
N PHE A 191 -5.52 -3.08 -10.99
CA PHE A 191 -6.41 -2.02 -11.49
C PHE A 191 -6.09 -1.49 -12.90
N GLU A 192 -4.97 -1.87 -13.51
CA GLU A 192 -4.63 -1.45 -14.88
C GLU A 192 -5.56 -2.08 -15.90
N VAL A 193 -5.97 -3.34 -15.66
CA VAL A 193 -6.96 -4.10 -16.45
C VAL A 193 -8.25 -3.31 -16.65
N VAL A 194 -8.66 -2.52 -15.65
CA VAL A 194 -9.88 -1.68 -15.72
C VAL A 194 -9.81 -0.67 -16.86
N ASN A 195 -8.62 -0.16 -17.20
CA ASN A 195 -8.44 0.80 -18.29
C ASN A 195 -8.53 0.13 -19.65
N GLU A 196 -7.99 -1.09 -19.77
CA GLU A 196 -8.11 -1.88 -20.99
C GLU A 196 -9.58 -2.23 -21.25
N TRP A 197 -10.25 -2.78 -20.23
CA TRP A 197 -11.68 -3.09 -20.27
C TRP A 197 -12.54 -1.86 -20.61
N ARG A 198 -12.25 -0.70 -20.01
CA ARG A 198 -12.97 0.56 -20.30
C ARG A 198 -12.82 1.07 -21.72
N ARG A 199 -11.68 0.82 -22.36
CA ARG A 199 -11.43 1.23 -23.75
C ARG A 199 -12.12 0.32 -24.75
N HIS A 200 -12.51 -0.88 -24.34
CA HIS A 200 -13.23 -1.80 -25.20
C HIS A 200 -14.63 -1.24 -25.56
N THR A 201 -15.01 -1.34 -26.84
CA THR A 201 -16.22 -0.70 -27.36
C THR A 201 -17.48 -1.21 -26.69
N VAL A 202 -17.58 -2.52 -26.44
CA VAL A 202 -18.74 -3.14 -25.77
C VAL A 202 -18.97 -2.53 -24.39
N HIS A 203 -17.92 -2.39 -23.59
CA HIS A 203 -18.03 -1.81 -22.25
C HIS A 203 -18.28 -0.31 -22.28
N ARG A 204 -17.64 0.41 -23.20
CA ARG A 204 -17.93 1.84 -23.40
C ARG A 204 -19.40 2.05 -23.77
N ASP A 205 -19.93 1.27 -24.71
CA ASP A 205 -21.31 1.40 -25.18
C ASP A 205 -22.30 1.05 -24.06
N ALA A 206 -22.06 -0.03 -23.31
CA ALA A 206 -22.86 -0.40 -22.13
C ALA A 206 -22.91 0.71 -21.06
N ASN A 207 -21.78 1.34 -20.77
CA ASN A 207 -21.67 2.37 -19.75
C ASN A 207 -22.15 3.74 -20.18
N GLN A 208 -21.95 4.11 -21.44
CA GLN A 208 -22.28 5.44 -21.95
C GLN A 208 -23.75 5.54 -22.35
N TYR A 209 -24.34 4.44 -22.84
CA TYR A 209 -25.65 4.49 -23.48
C TYR A 209 -26.75 3.74 -22.74
N LEU A 210 -26.43 2.62 -22.07
CA LEU A 210 -27.44 1.79 -21.43
C LEU A 210 -27.51 2.00 -19.92
N SER A 211 -26.36 1.98 -19.25
CA SER A 211 -26.28 2.12 -17.79
C SER A 211 -26.97 3.38 -17.25
N PRO A 212 -26.80 4.58 -17.86
CA PRO A 212 -27.45 5.80 -17.36
C PRO A 212 -28.98 5.77 -17.47
N LEU A 213 -29.53 5.01 -18.41
CA LEU A 213 -30.98 4.87 -18.59
C LEU A 213 -31.58 3.81 -17.66
N TYR A 214 -30.78 2.80 -17.31
CA TYR A 214 -31.24 1.69 -16.49
C TYR A 214 -31.11 1.95 -14.99
N TYR A 215 -30.12 2.72 -14.58
CA TYR A 215 -29.86 3.01 -13.17
C TYR A 215 -30.29 4.42 -12.81
N HIS A 216 -31.00 4.56 -11.70
CA HIS A 216 -31.17 5.84 -11.03
C HIS A 216 -29.87 6.26 -10.32
N MET A 217 -29.17 5.30 -9.71
CA MET A 217 -27.92 5.57 -9.02
C MET A 217 -27.02 4.33 -8.99
N VAL A 218 -25.71 4.55 -9.05
CA VAL A 218 -24.68 3.51 -9.06
C VAL A 218 -23.58 3.85 -8.06
N ARG A 219 -23.13 2.83 -7.33
CA ARG A 219 -21.95 2.85 -6.46
C ARG A 219 -20.92 1.87 -6.98
N ILE A 220 -19.69 2.34 -7.22
CA ILE A 220 -18.60 1.53 -7.77
C ILE A 220 -17.45 1.50 -6.77
N HIS A 221 -17.21 0.34 -6.15
CA HIS A 221 -16.19 0.12 -5.14
C HIS A 221 -14.95 -0.50 -5.78
N ASN A 222 -13.81 0.18 -5.69
CA ASN A 222 -12.52 -0.44 -5.93
C ASN A 222 -12.01 -1.00 -4.60
N ALA A 223 -11.64 -2.27 -4.58
CA ALA A 223 -11.16 -2.94 -3.39
C ALA A 223 -9.96 -3.84 -3.70
N GLN A 224 -9.11 -4.04 -2.70
CA GLN A 224 -8.13 -5.11 -2.66
C GLN A 224 -8.65 -6.24 -1.76
N ILE A 225 -8.32 -7.46 -2.14
CA ILE A 225 -8.65 -8.68 -1.41
C ILE A 225 -7.36 -9.42 -1.15
N SER A 226 -7.15 -9.82 0.09
CA SER A 226 -6.02 -10.66 0.49
C SER A 226 -6.53 -11.98 1.03
N ILE A 227 -5.98 -13.07 0.51
CA ILE A 227 -6.25 -14.42 0.99
C ILE A 227 -5.27 -14.73 2.13
N PRO A 228 -5.71 -15.34 3.24
CA PRO A 228 -4.84 -15.69 4.37
C PRO A 228 -4.05 -16.99 4.12
N ALA A 229 -3.50 -17.16 2.92
CA ALA A 229 -2.63 -18.27 2.50
C ALA A 229 -1.66 -17.78 1.42
N GLU A 230 -0.66 -18.56 1.01
CA GLU A 230 0.26 -18.12 -0.06
C GLU A 230 -0.42 -18.07 -1.43
N CYS A 231 -1.46 -18.88 -1.64
CA CYS A 231 -2.30 -18.83 -2.82
C CYS A 231 -3.70 -19.36 -2.52
N LEU A 232 -4.65 -19.09 -3.42
CA LEU A 232 -6.02 -19.61 -3.28
C LEU A 232 -6.06 -21.14 -3.21
N SER A 233 -5.15 -21.82 -3.92
CA SER A 233 -5.09 -23.27 -3.96
C SER A 233 -4.76 -23.92 -2.59
N GLU A 234 -3.94 -23.24 -1.79
CA GLU A 234 -3.59 -23.60 -0.41
C GLU A 234 -4.73 -23.20 0.54
N TYR A 235 -5.32 -22.03 0.34
CA TYR A 235 -6.43 -21.53 1.16
C TYR A 235 -7.61 -22.50 1.22
N PHE A 236 -7.88 -23.27 0.16
CA PHE A 236 -8.92 -24.31 0.17
C PHE A 236 -8.75 -25.35 1.27
N GLN A 237 -7.51 -25.61 1.73
CA GLN A 237 -7.24 -26.55 2.81
C GLN A 237 -7.54 -25.94 4.19
N LEU A 238 -7.50 -24.61 4.29
CA LEU A 238 -7.73 -23.84 5.52
C LEU A 238 -9.13 -23.22 5.58
N TYR A 239 -9.94 -23.42 4.53
CA TYR A 239 -11.09 -22.57 4.22
C TYR A 239 -12.11 -22.50 5.36
N GLN A 240 -12.28 -21.29 5.91
CA GLN A 240 -13.37 -20.90 6.79
C GLN A 240 -14.10 -19.73 6.13
N HIS A 241 -15.43 -19.78 6.07
CA HIS A 241 -16.26 -18.89 5.24
C HIS A 241 -16.14 -17.37 5.52
N ASP A 242 -15.44 -16.95 6.57
CA ASP A 242 -15.45 -15.54 7.03
C ASP A 242 -14.08 -14.83 7.04
N GLN A 243 -13.02 -15.45 6.50
CA GLN A 243 -11.66 -14.91 6.66
C GLN A 243 -11.13 -14.02 5.51
N LEU A 244 -11.92 -13.78 4.45
CA LEU A 244 -11.47 -12.88 3.39
C LEU A 244 -11.53 -11.42 3.87
N ASP A 245 -10.36 -10.79 3.89
CA ASP A 245 -10.25 -9.36 4.14
C ASP A 245 -10.46 -8.59 2.83
N ILE A 246 -11.31 -7.57 2.89
CA ILE A 246 -11.60 -6.69 1.76
C ILE A 246 -11.29 -5.28 2.21
N ASN A 247 -10.31 -4.67 1.55
CA ASN A 247 -9.88 -3.30 1.79
C ASN A 247 -10.39 -2.43 0.66
N PHE A 248 -11.43 -1.64 0.93
CA PHE A 248 -11.88 -0.66 -0.04
C PHE A 248 -10.80 0.41 -0.20
N ILE A 249 -10.54 0.79 -1.44
CA ILE A 249 -9.62 1.88 -1.80
C ILE A 249 -10.42 3.13 -2.10
N ARG A 250 -11.53 2.99 -2.84
CA ARG A 250 -12.45 4.09 -3.11
C ARG A 250 -13.83 3.62 -3.57
N THR A 251 -14.83 4.47 -3.38
CA THR A 251 -16.17 4.34 -3.94
C THR A 251 -16.48 5.54 -4.81
N LYS A 252 -16.94 5.30 -6.04
CA LYS A 252 -17.50 6.31 -6.93
C LYS A 252 -19.01 6.24 -6.92
N TYR A 253 -19.65 7.40 -6.89
CA TYR A 253 -21.09 7.55 -6.90
C TYR A 253 -21.51 8.29 -8.16
N TYR A 254 -22.51 7.74 -8.85
CA TYR A 254 -23.15 8.38 -9.99
C TYR A 254 -24.66 8.33 -9.79
N SER A 255 -25.31 9.49 -9.85
CA SER A 255 -26.77 9.59 -9.89
C SER A 255 -27.20 10.09 -11.26
N PHE A 256 -28.33 9.59 -11.73
CA PHE A 256 -28.88 9.89 -13.04
C PHE A 256 -30.32 10.41 -12.93
N THR A 257 -30.65 11.37 -13.78
CA THR A 257 -32.01 11.83 -14.04
C THR A 257 -32.78 10.82 -14.90
N PRO A 258 -34.12 10.90 -14.98
CA PRO A 258 -34.91 9.98 -15.81
C PRO A 258 -34.52 9.94 -17.30
N ASP A 259 -34.00 11.05 -17.85
CA ASP A 259 -33.48 11.13 -19.22
C ASP A 259 -32.02 10.67 -19.36
N GLY A 260 -31.43 10.07 -18.31
CA GLY A 260 -30.10 9.49 -18.32
C GLY A 260 -28.94 10.47 -18.13
N LYS A 261 -29.21 11.74 -17.80
CA LYS A 261 -28.15 12.71 -17.51
C LYS A 261 -27.60 12.49 -16.11
N VAL A 262 -26.29 12.66 -15.96
CA VAL A 262 -25.65 12.59 -14.64
C VAL A 262 -25.98 13.84 -13.84
N ASN A 263 -26.63 13.71 -12.68
CA ASN A 263 -26.89 14.83 -11.77
C ASN A 263 -26.05 14.80 -10.48
N LEU A 264 -25.35 13.70 -10.19
CA LEU A 264 -24.32 13.66 -9.15
C LEU A 264 -23.12 12.85 -9.63
N ARG A 265 -21.93 13.39 -9.34
CA ARG A 265 -20.67 12.64 -9.34
C ARG A 265 -20.02 12.84 -7.99
N ALA A 266 -19.77 11.77 -7.26
CA ALA A 266 -19.03 11.85 -6.01
C ALA A 266 -17.97 10.75 -5.90
N LEU A 267 -16.95 10.99 -5.09
CA LEU A 267 -15.85 10.07 -4.84
C LEU A 267 -15.54 10.06 -3.34
N ARG A 268 -15.61 8.88 -2.73
CA ARG A 268 -15.08 8.62 -1.39
C ARG A 268 -13.82 7.78 -1.54
N GLU A 269 -12.68 8.27 -1.10
CA GLU A 269 -11.45 7.47 -1.02
C GLU A 269 -11.28 6.98 0.41
N TYR A 270 -11.10 5.67 0.57
CA TYR A 270 -10.87 5.07 1.87
C TYR A 270 -9.38 5.10 2.16
N LYS A 271 -9.06 5.58 3.35
CA LYS A 271 -7.70 5.96 3.72
C LYS A 271 -6.92 4.69 4.08
N GLU A 272 -6.03 4.26 3.18
CA GLU A 272 -4.92 3.39 3.53
C GLU A 272 -3.65 4.23 3.57
N LEU A 273 -2.99 4.25 4.72
CA LEU A 273 -1.71 4.94 4.87
C LEU A 273 -0.58 3.97 4.57
N SER A 274 0.25 4.36 3.61
CA SER A 274 1.41 3.58 3.21
C SER A 274 2.66 4.09 3.93
N PHE A 275 3.30 3.20 4.68
CA PHE A 275 4.56 3.45 5.36
C PHE A 275 5.70 2.69 4.67
N ALA A 276 6.94 3.16 4.81
CA ALA A 276 8.13 2.38 4.48
C ALA A 276 9.23 2.56 5.54
N SER A 277 10.20 1.65 5.56
CA SER A 277 11.45 1.85 6.30
C SER A 277 12.63 1.81 5.33
N PHE A 278 13.47 2.83 5.39
CA PHE A 278 14.78 2.90 4.71
C PHE A 278 15.93 2.75 5.72
N LEU A 279 15.65 2.11 6.86
CA LEU A 279 16.61 1.84 7.91
C LEU A 279 17.02 0.36 7.89
N SER A 280 17.93 -0.03 8.79
CA SER A 280 18.44 -1.39 8.86
C SER A 280 17.32 -2.43 9.02
N PRO A 281 17.39 -3.60 8.35
CA PRO A 281 16.36 -4.64 8.42
C PRO A 281 16.04 -5.10 9.84
N ASN A 282 17.01 -5.08 10.76
CA ASN A 282 16.78 -5.48 12.16
C ASN A 282 15.87 -4.51 12.95
N SER A 283 15.52 -3.34 12.40
CA SER A 283 14.53 -2.42 12.95
C SER A 283 13.13 -2.57 12.34
N PHE A 284 12.98 -3.39 11.29
CA PHE A 284 11.75 -3.48 10.50
C PHE A 284 10.55 -3.94 11.33
N GLU A 285 10.72 -4.98 12.16
CA GLU A 285 9.63 -5.50 13.00
C GLU A 285 9.15 -4.49 14.05
N PHE A 286 10.06 -3.68 14.62
CA PHE A 286 9.67 -2.57 15.51
C PHE A 286 8.76 -1.59 14.77
N PHE A 287 9.18 -1.11 13.60
CA PHE A 287 8.39 -0.16 12.82
C PHE A 287 7.07 -0.73 12.34
N LYS A 288 7.01 -2.02 12.01
CA LYS A 288 5.79 -2.72 11.64
C LYS A 288 4.78 -2.72 12.78
N GLU A 289 5.22 -3.01 14.01
CA GLU A 289 4.35 -2.94 15.19
C GLU A 289 3.84 -1.51 15.44
N ILE A 290 4.70 -0.50 15.30
CA ILE A 290 4.30 0.91 15.43
C ILE A 290 3.27 1.31 14.36
N VAL A 291 3.47 0.92 13.10
CA VAL A 291 2.54 1.22 12.00
C VAL A 291 1.17 0.56 12.22
N ASN A 292 1.15 -0.66 12.76
CA ASN A 292 -0.10 -1.33 13.11
C ASN A 292 -0.85 -0.57 14.22
N GLU A 293 -0.14 -0.08 15.24
CA GLU A 293 -0.76 0.71 16.32
C GLU A 293 -1.26 2.08 15.84
N ILE A 294 -0.56 2.72 14.90
CA ILE A 294 -1.06 3.93 14.23
C ILE A 294 -2.38 3.64 13.51
N GLY A 295 -2.46 2.53 12.75
CA GLY A 295 -3.68 2.15 12.03
C GLY A 295 -4.86 1.88 12.97
N LYS A 296 -4.63 1.13 14.05
CA LYS A 296 -5.64 0.90 15.10
C LYS A 296 -6.14 2.20 15.72
N LYS A 297 -5.22 3.11 16.08
CA LYS A 297 -5.58 4.39 16.69
C LYS A 297 -6.43 5.25 15.77
N LEU A 298 -5.96 5.44 14.54
CA LEU A 298 -6.56 6.34 13.57
C LEU A 298 -7.79 5.71 12.89
N LYS A 299 -8.03 4.41 13.13
CA LYS A 299 -9.10 3.62 12.49
C LYS A 299 -9.00 3.67 10.97
N VAL A 300 -7.77 3.59 10.46
CA VAL A 300 -7.45 3.57 9.03
C VAL A 300 -6.67 2.32 8.71
N SER A 301 -6.75 1.85 7.46
CA SER A 301 -5.84 0.79 7.00
C SER A 301 -4.42 1.35 6.99
N THR A 302 -3.46 0.55 7.43
CA THR A 302 -2.04 0.89 7.33
C THR A 302 -1.26 -0.29 6.80
N LYS A 303 -0.18 -0.01 6.09
CA LYS A 303 0.79 -1.03 5.68
C LYS A 303 2.21 -0.49 5.78
N LEU A 304 3.15 -1.36 6.12
CA LEU A 304 4.58 -1.08 6.03
C LEU A 304 5.15 -1.85 4.83
N ILE A 305 5.67 -1.11 3.86
CA ILE A 305 6.23 -1.65 2.61
C ILE A 305 7.73 -1.88 2.79
N ASP A 306 8.17 -3.11 2.55
CA ASP A 306 9.59 -3.44 2.37
C ASP A 306 9.98 -3.15 0.91
N ILE A 307 10.39 -1.91 0.67
CA ILE A 307 10.72 -1.42 -0.68
C ILE A 307 11.90 -2.19 -1.26
N TYR A 308 12.94 -2.51 -0.48
CA TYR A 308 14.12 -3.18 -1.03
C TYR A 308 13.82 -4.62 -1.44
N SER A 309 12.94 -5.31 -0.71
CA SER A 309 12.42 -6.61 -1.15
C SER A 309 11.67 -6.50 -2.48
N LEU A 310 10.87 -5.44 -2.68
CA LEU A 310 10.17 -5.20 -3.95
C LEU A 310 11.11 -4.82 -5.09
N ILE A 311 12.14 -3.99 -4.81
CA ILE A 311 13.17 -3.62 -5.80
C ILE A 311 13.89 -4.87 -6.30
N ASN A 312 14.28 -5.77 -5.40
CA ASN A 312 14.98 -7.02 -5.76
C ASN A 312 14.14 -7.97 -6.64
N GLN A 313 12.82 -7.78 -6.65
CA GLN A 313 11.88 -8.54 -7.50
C GLN A 313 11.56 -7.81 -8.81
N SER A 314 12.01 -6.57 -8.98
CA SER A 314 11.75 -5.74 -10.15
C SER A 314 12.73 -6.03 -11.28
N GLU A 315 12.25 -6.00 -12.52
CA GLU A 315 13.11 -6.05 -13.72
C GLU A 315 14.10 -4.87 -13.77
N ASN A 316 13.75 -3.75 -13.12
CA ASN A 316 14.57 -2.53 -13.06
C ASN A 316 15.37 -2.42 -11.75
N ALA A 317 15.64 -3.54 -11.07
CA ALA A 317 16.33 -3.54 -9.77
C ALA A 317 17.63 -2.73 -9.76
N GLY A 318 18.44 -2.83 -10.81
CA GLY A 318 19.74 -2.14 -10.92
C GLY A 318 19.63 -0.62 -11.00
N GLU A 319 18.55 -0.09 -11.57
CA GLU A 319 18.29 1.35 -11.60
C GLU A 319 17.71 1.81 -10.25
N LEU A 320 16.70 1.10 -9.76
CA LEU A 320 15.95 1.48 -8.55
C LEU A 320 16.77 1.41 -7.28
N ILE A 321 17.72 0.47 -7.17
CA ILE A 321 18.54 0.30 -5.96
C ILE A 321 19.39 1.53 -5.63
N ASN A 322 19.69 2.36 -6.64
CA ASN A 322 20.50 3.57 -6.50
C ASN A 322 19.65 4.85 -6.35
N GLU A 323 18.32 4.76 -6.45
CA GLU A 323 17.45 5.93 -6.32
C GLU A 323 17.35 6.37 -4.84
N PRO A 324 17.39 7.69 -4.56
CA PRO A 324 17.27 8.18 -3.20
C PRO A 324 15.90 7.85 -2.61
N PRO A 325 15.82 7.61 -1.28
CA PRO A 325 14.60 7.19 -0.60
C PRO A 325 13.34 8.01 -0.91
N HIS A 326 13.44 9.34 -1.01
CA HIS A 326 12.28 10.19 -1.30
C HIS A 326 11.67 9.97 -2.69
N LYS A 327 12.45 9.54 -3.68
CA LYS A 327 11.92 9.16 -5.00
C LYS A 327 11.28 7.77 -4.96
N LEU A 328 11.89 6.82 -4.24
CA LEU A 328 11.28 5.52 -3.99
C LEU A 328 9.93 5.65 -3.28
N MET A 329 9.79 6.62 -2.35
CA MET A 329 8.49 6.93 -1.76
C MET A 329 7.45 7.38 -2.79
N VAL A 330 7.85 8.10 -3.83
CA VAL A 330 6.94 8.52 -4.91
C VAL A 330 6.56 7.32 -5.78
N GLU A 331 7.56 6.54 -6.19
CA GLU A 331 7.38 5.35 -7.05
C GLU A 331 6.43 4.33 -6.42
N TYR A 332 6.64 4.01 -5.14
CA TYR A 332 5.86 3.00 -4.43
C TYR A 332 4.64 3.54 -3.68
N GLY A 333 4.26 4.81 -3.90
CA GLY A 333 3.06 5.40 -3.31
C GLY A 333 3.09 5.49 -1.77
N VAL A 334 4.25 5.75 -1.19
CA VAL A 334 4.46 5.82 0.26
C VAL A 334 4.15 7.22 0.80
N ASP A 335 3.36 7.29 1.86
CA ASP A 335 2.96 8.52 2.53
C ASP A 335 3.93 8.93 3.63
N PHE A 336 4.42 7.96 4.39
CA PHE A 336 5.29 8.17 5.53
C PHE A 336 6.47 7.20 5.49
N ALA A 337 7.64 7.60 6.00
CA ALA A 337 8.78 6.68 6.04
C ALA A 337 9.65 6.87 7.28
N PHE A 338 10.15 5.78 7.84
CA PHE A 338 11.30 5.83 8.74
C PHE A 338 12.57 5.91 7.89
N MET A 339 13.36 6.97 8.06
CA MET A 339 14.42 7.30 7.10
C MET A 339 15.68 7.80 7.79
N CYS A 340 16.85 7.50 7.23
CA CYS A 340 18.11 8.06 7.70
C CYS A 340 18.07 9.60 7.70
N GLY A 341 18.61 10.23 8.75
CA GLY A 341 18.65 11.69 8.86
C GLY A 341 19.34 12.37 7.67
N LEU A 342 20.36 11.74 7.08
CA LEU A 342 21.03 12.25 5.88
C LEU A 342 20.15 12.18 4.62
N ALA A 343 19.43 11.08 4.43
CA ALA A 343 18.47 10.96 3.32
C ALA A 343 17.34 12.00 3.43
N PHE A 344 16.86 12.26 4.65
CA PHE A 344 15.92 13.35 4.92
C PHE A 344 16.51 14.72 4.57
N VAL A 345 17.73 15.01 5.04
CA VAL A 345 18.43 16.28 4.78
C VAL A 345 18.63 16.50 3.27
N ASN A 346 19.03 15.47 2.53
CA ASN A 346 19.28 15.53 1.09
C ASN A 346 18.00 15.75 0.28
N ALA A 347 16.86 15.17 0.70
CA ALA A 347 15.57 15.43 0.06
C ALA A 347 15.08 16.87 0.33
N GLY A 348 15.37 17.38 1.53
CA GLY A 348 15.09 18.76 1.92
C GLY A 348 13.64 19.01 2.39
N PRO A 349 13.43 20.13 3.10
CA PRO A 349 12.16 20.42 3.80
C PRO A 349 10.99 20.77 2.87
N LYS A 350 11.23 20.90 1.55
CA LYS A 350 10.18 21.13 0.55
C LYS A 350 9.47 19.83 0.15
N LEU A 351 10.11 18.69 0.32
CA LEU A 351 9.58 17.38 -0.06
C LEU A 351 9.10 16.59 1.15
N LEU A 352 9.83 16.66 2.26
CA LEU A 352 9.59 15.87 3.46
C LEU A 352 9.43 16.75 4.70
N SER A 353 8.58 16.32 5.62
CA SER A 353 8.45 16.90 6.95
C SER A 353 8.73 15.83 8.01
N PRO A 354 9.70 16.03 8.92
CA PRO A 354 9.96 15.09 9.99
C PRO A 354 8.89 15.26 11.08
N LEU A 355 8.40 14.15 11.62
CA LEU A 355 7.30 14.14 12.60
C LEU A 355 7.83 13.85 14.00
N VAL A 356 8.42 12.67 14.17
CA VAL A 356 8.96 12.20 15.43
C VAL A 356 10.20 11.34 15.21
N SER A 357 11.06 11.25 16.22
CA SER A 357 12.17 10.28 16.27
C SER A 357 12.08 9.45 17.56
N PRO A 358 12.42 8.15 17.53
CA PRO A 358 12.41 7.33 18.73
C PRO A 358 13.56 7.71 19.69
N VAL A 359 13.34 7.49 20.98
CA VAL A 359 14.34 7.65 22.04
C VAL A 359 14.67 6.26 22.58
N ARG A 360 15.94 5.91 22.66
CA ARG A 360 16.43 4.65 23.21
C ARG A 360 16.44 4.66 24.75
N ILE A 361 16.40 3.48 25.37
CA ILE A 361 16.37 3.34 26.84
C ILE A 361 17.77 3.58 27.44
N GLU A 362 18.82 3.13 26.77
CA GLU A 362 20.16 3.06 27.34
C GLU A 362 20.74 4.44 27.69
N ASP A 363 21.52 4.48 28.78
CA ASP A 363 22.01 5.73 29.39
C ASP A 363 22.86 6.58 28.44
N HIS A 364 23.61 5.97 27.51
CA HIS A 364 24.46 6.71 26.57
C HIS A 364 23.65 7.58 25.61
N TYR A 365 22.37 7.27 25.38
CA TYR A 365 21.46 8.11 24.59
C TYR A 365 20.91 9.32 25.37
N GLN A 366 21.22 9.43 26.66
CA GLN A 366 20.89 10.60 27.51
C GLN A 366 19.41 10.99 27.46
N ASN A 367 18.53 10.01 27.28
CA ASN A 367 17.10 10.22 27.18
C ASN A 367 16.68 11.19 26.05
N LYS A 368 17.46 11.27 24.96
CA LYS A 368 17.25 12.15 23.80
C LYS A 368 17.14 11.33 22.50
N PRO A 369 16.49 11.84 21.44
CA PRO A 369 16.41 11.22 20.13
C PRO A 369 17.72 11.44 19.38
N ILE A 370 18.79 10.86 19.90
CA ILE A 370 20.13 10.89 19.33
C ILE A 370 20.63 9.48 19.13
N TYR A 371 21.67 9.32 18.32
CA TYR A 371 22.40 8.09 18.18
C TYR A 371 23.88 8.36 17.90
N PHE A 372 24.66 7.29 17.81
CA PHE A 372 26.10 7.37 17.65
C PHE A 372 26.58 6.46 16.52
N SER A 373 27.82 6.69 16.14
CA SER A 373 28.58 5.82 15.26
C SER A 373 29.69 5.15 16.07
N ASN A 374 29.56 3.84 16.26
CA ASN A 374 30.52 3.02 16.98
C ASN A 374 31.54 2.44 16.01
N LEU A 375 32.81 2.77 16.22
CA LEU A 375 33.92 2.18 15.49
C LEU A 375 34.28 0.85 16.15
N ILE A 376 34.02 -0.24 15.43
CA ILE A 376 34.24 -1.60 15.91
C ILE A 376 35.41 -2.26 15.20
N VAL A 377 36.09 -3.11 15.95
CA VAL A 377 37.13 -4.03 15.46
C VAL A 377 36.86 -5.41 16.07
N LYS A 378 37.57 -6.43 15.58
CA LYS A 378 37.54 -7.75 16.22
C LYS A 378 38.02 -7.65 17.66
N ASN A 379 37.33 -8.30 18.60
CA ASN A 379 37.60 -8.18 20.04
C ASN A 379 39.07 -8.46 20.40
N GLN A 380 39.63 -9.52 19.82
CA GLN A 380 41.01 -9.95 20.03
C GLN A 380 42.06 -9.13 19.26
N SER A 381 41.64 -8.14 18.46
CA SER A 381 42.56 -7.29 17.71
C SER A 381 43.38 -6.38 18.63
N THR A 382 44.62 -6.11 18.28
CA THR A 382 45.48 -5.13 18.97
C THR A 382 45.15 -3.68 18.63
N ILE A 383 44.23 -3.44 17.70
CA ILE A 383 43.78 -2.09 17.33
C ILE A 383 43.02 -1.47 18.50
N ASN A 384 43.47 -0.31 18.96
CA ASN A 384 42.83 0.50 20.00
C ASN A 384 42.59 1.96 19.58
N GLU A 385 43.09 2.37 18.40
CA GLU A 385 42.97 3.72 17.87
C GLU A 385 42.92 3.71 16.34
N LEU A 386 42.57 4.85 15.75
CA LEU A 386 42.58 5.05 14.30
C LEU A 386 44.03 5.11 13.78
N SER A 387 44.29 4.40 12.69
CA SER A 387 45.60 4.41 12.02
C SER A 387 45.45 4.26 10.50
N LYS A 388 46.43 4.79 9.76
CA LYS A 388 46.46 4.77 8.30
C LYS A 388 46.66 3.38 7.70
N ASP A 389 47.18 2.44 8.46
CA ASP A 389 47.44 1.07 8.01
C ASP A 389 46.20 0.15 8.09
N LEU A 390 45.08 0.65 8.63
CA LEU A 390 43.82 -0.07 8.72
C LEU A 390 43.08 -0.11 7.37
N THR A 391 42.21 -1.10 7.21
CA THR A 391 41.23 -1.18 6.14
C THR A 391 39.84 -0.87 6.68
N PHE A 392 39.16 0.09 6.07
CA PHE A 392 37.86 0.56 6.54
C PHE A 392 36.70 -0.13 5.83
N ILE A 393 35.81 -0.73 6.59
CA ILE A 393 34.60 -1.39 6.11
C ILE A 393 33.41 -0.45 6.29
N HIS A 394 32.65 -0.21 5.21
CA HIS A 394 31.48 0.66 5.24
C HIS A 394 30.29 0.08 4.48
N ASN A 395 29.09 0.41 4.94
CA ASN A 395 27.85 -0.03 4.31
C ASN A 395 27.49 0.75 3.04
N GLY A 396 27.94 2.00 2.92
CA GLY A 396 27.63 2.87 1.78
C GLY A 396 28.18 4.27 2.02
N LYS A 397 28.55 4.99 0.96
CA LYS A 397 29.10 6.36 1.11
C LYS A 397 28.02 7.37 1.50
N ASP A 398 26.77 7.07 1.20
CA ASP A 398 25.57 7.81 1.60
C ASP A 398 25.10 7.49 3.03
N SER A 399 25.79 6.59 3.73
CA SER A 399 25.53 6.29 5.14
C SER A 399 26.09 7.37 6.06
N PHE A 400 25.25 7.96 6.90
CA PHE A 400 25.72 8.97 7.85
C PHE A 400 26.65 8.38 8.92
N SER A 401 26.14 7.43 9.71
CA SER A 401 26.89 6.76 10.77
C SER A 401 27.93 5.79 10.26
N GLY A 402 27.72 5.22 9.08
CA GLY A 402 28.65 4.25 8.49
C GLY A 402 29.75 4.86 7.62
N TYR A 403 29.69 6.16 7.30
CA TYR A 403 30.71 6.79 6.45
C TYR A 403 30.93 8.27 6.77
N GLN A 404 29.89 9.10 6.62
CA GLN A 404 30.04 10.56 6.57
C GLN A 404 30.57 11.18 7.87
N ILE A 405 30.11 10.69 9.03
CA ILE A 405 30.58 11.21 10.32
C ILE A 405 32.05 10.86 10.58
N LEU A 406 32.51 9.67 10.18
CA LEU A 406 33.92 9.30 10.27
C LEU A 406 34.75 10.13 9.29
N ASN A 407 34.26 10.34 8.07
CA ASN A 407 34.96 11.18 7.10
C ASN A 407 35.19 12.61 7.64
N SER A 408 34.14 13.21 8.18
CA SER A 408 34.22 14.53 8.81
C SER A 408 35.14 14.52 10.03
N HIS A 409 35.10 13.46 10.85
CA HIS A 409 36.02 13.31 11.98
C HIS A 409 37.48 13.27 11.54
N LEU A 410 37.79 12.52 10.48
CA LEU A 410 39.14 12.41 9.94
C LEU A 410 39.63 13.74 9.34
N ILE A 411 38.81 14.43 8.56
CA ILE A 411 39.15 15.74 7.99
C ILE A 411 39.51 16.72 9.11
N ASN A 412 38.66 16.81 10.14
CA ASN A 412 38.81 17.78 11.22
C ASN A 412 39.94 17.45 12.22
N ASN A 413 40.20 16.18 12.48
CA ASN A 413 41.12 15.77 13.57
C ASN A 413 42.44 15.15 13.08
N HIS A 414 42.50 14.70 11.83
CA HIS A 414 43.68 14.03 11.26
C HIS A 414 44.25 14.74 10.03
N GLN A 415 43.74 15.93 9.68
CA GLN A 415 44.23 16.76 8.55
C GLN A 415 44.33 15.97 7.24
N THR A 416 43.44 15.00 7.04
CA THR A 416 43.29 14.28 5.77
C THR A 416 42.25 14.98 4.90
N LEU A 417 42.25 14.69 3.60
CA LEU A 417 41.20 15.18 2.70
C LEU A 417 39.97 14.26 2.70
N SER A 418 40.14 12.96 2.99
CA SER A 418 39.04 11.99 3.04
C SER A 418 39.43 10.68 3.74
N ILE A 419 38.45 9.80 3.94
CA ILE A 419 38.59 8.39 4.31
C ILE A 419 39.56 7.66 3.37
N GLU A 420 39.41 7.83 2.06
CA GLU A 420 40.24 7.17 1.04
C GLU A 420 41.71 7.59 1.10
N ASN A 421 41.98 8.80 1.57
CA ASN A 421 43.34 9.30 1.76
C ASN A 421 43.93 8.96 3.13
N TYR A 422 43.10 8.52 4.08
CA TYR A 422 43.55 8.16 5.43
C TYR A 422 43.83 6.66 5.55
N PHE A 423 42.85 5.82 5.24
CA PHE A 423 42.96 4.36 5.40
C PHE A 423 43.71 3.74 4.23
N LYS A 424 44.38 2.60 4.49
CA LYS A 424 45.11 1.84 3.47
C LYS A 424 44.20 1.36 2.34
N ASN A 425 43.00 0.90 2.70
CA ASN A 425 41.97 0.43 1.78
C ASN A 425 40.58 0.71 2.38
N SER A 426 39.54 0.63 1.54
CA SER A 426 38.15 0.56 1.98
C SER A 426 37.40 -0.60 1.31
N ILE A 427 36.41 -1.15 2.01
CA ILE A 427 35.58 -2.26 1.55
C ILE A 427 34.11 -1.87 1.72
N PHE A 428 33.35 -1.94 0.63
CA PHE A 428 31.90 -1.74 0.63
C PHE A 428 31.17 -3.06 0.92
N THR A 429 30.21 -3.02 1.83
CA THR A 429 29.43 -4.21 2.27
C THR A 429 27.92 -4.11 2.05
N GLY A 430 27.42 -2.93 1.66
CA GLY A 430 25.99 -2.68 1.40
C GLY A 430 25.11 -2.49 2.65
N SER A 431 25.48 -3.01 3.82
CA SER A 431 24.67 -2.86 5.04
C SER A 431 25.50 -2.87 6.32
N HIS A 432 24.98 -2.27 7.40
CA HIS A 432 25.65 -2.33 8.71
C HIS A 432 25.79 -3.77 9.22
N LEU A 433 24.77 -4.61 8.98
CA LEU A 433 24.80 -6.02 9.38
C LEU A 433 25.93 -6.79 8.65
N ASN A 434 26.11 -6.53 7.35
CA ASN A 434 27.21 -7.13 6.59
C ASN A 434 28.58 -6.60 7.06
N SER A 435 28.67 -5.34 7.46
CA SER A 435 29.90 -4.80 8.06
C SER A 435 30.23 -5.44 9.41
N ILE A 436 29.23 -5.66 10.27
CA ILE A 436 29.40 -6.38 11.55
C ILE A 436 29.89 -7.80 11.26
N GLU A 437 29.23 -8.52 10.35
CA GLU A 437 29.62 -9.89 10.01
C GLU A 437 31.04 -9.96 9.44
N SER A 438 31.42 -9.01 8.58
CA SER A 438 32.78 -8.93 8.03
C SER A 438 33.86 -8.79 9.12
N ILE A 439 33.58 -8.03 10.18
CA ILE A 439 34.50 -7.87 11.33
C ILE A 439 34.53 -9.15 12.17
N LYS A 440 33.39 -9.79 12.42
CA LYS A 440 33.32 -11.06 13.17
C LYS A 440 34.12 -12.16 12.48
N SER A 441 33.90 -12.31 11.17
CA SER A 441 34.50 -13.36 10.34
C SER A 441 35.97 -13.11 10.00
N SER A 442 36.52 -11.92 10.27
CA SER A 442 37.91 -11.60 9.96
C SER A 442 38.89 -12.40 10.82
N GLN A 443 40.12 -12.58 10.37
CA GLN A 443 41.22 -13.05 11.22
C GLN A 443 41.62 -11.95 12.22
N VAL A 444 42.23 -12.33 13.34
CA VAL A 444 42.69 -11.37 14.38
C VAL A 444 43.71 -10.38 13.82
N ASN A 445 44.54 -10.82 12.87
CA ASN A 445 45.54 -10.00 12.20
C ASN A 445 44.97 -9.15 11.06
N ASP A 446 43.71 -9.36 10.67
CA ASP A 446 43.08 -8.53 9.66
C ASP A 446 42.85 -7.16 10.31
N LYS A 447 43.55 -6.15 9.80
CA LYS A 447 43.54 -4.78 10.34
C LYS A 447 42.26 -4.04 9.93
N LEU A 448 41.10 -4.63 10.20
CA LEU A 448 39.80 -4.15 9.76
C LEU A 448 39.12 -3.31 10.85
N ILE A 449 38.43 -2.27 10.41
CA ILE A 449 37.61 -1.42 11.27
C ILE A 449 36.31 -1.08 10.53
N ALA A 450 35.18 -1.09 11.23
CA ALA A 450 33.89 -0.70 10.67
C ALA A 450 33.22 0.38 11.51
N SER A 451 32.45 1.24 10.86
CA SER A 451 31.68 2.31 11.50
C SER A 451 30.20 1.90 11.51
N ILE A 452 29.63 1.70 12.70
CA ILE A 452 28.31 1.08 12.86
C ILE A 452 27.35 2.01 13.60
N ASP A 453 26.14 2.13 13.07
CA ASP A 453 25.04 2.79 13.77
C ASP A 453 24.80 2.14 15.14
N SER A 454 24.84 2.93 16.21
CA SER A 454 24.70 2.39 17.56
C SER A 454 23.35 1.71 17.79
N THR A 455 22.27 2.16 17.14
CA THR A 455 20.95 1.52 17.26
C THR A 455 20.91 0.15 16.59
N VAL A 456 21.64 -0.01 15.48
CA VAL A 456 21.80 -1.31 14.82
C VAL A 456 22.61 -2.24 15.72
N LEU A 457 23.74 -1.76 16.24
CA LEU A 457 24.60 -2.56 17.11
C LEU A 457 23.89 -2.96 18.41
N ASP A 458 23.20 -2.04 19.07
CA ASP A 458 22.49 -2.31 20.32
C ASP A 458 21.32 -3.28 20.12
N THR A 459 20.67 -3.25 18.94
CA THR A 459 19.64 -4.24 18.57
C THR A 459 20.25 -5.62 18.34
N GLU A 460 21.41 -5.69 17.67
CA GLU A 460 22.13 -6.95 17.51
C GLU A 460 22.61 -7.51 18.85
N LEU A 461 23.13 -6.66 19.74
CA LEU A 461 23.52 -7.05 21.09
C LEU A 461 22.34 -7.54 21.92
N LEU A 462 21.15 -6.93 21.79
CA LEU A 462 19.95 -7.42 22.48
C LEU A 462 19.60 -8.86 22.08
N ASN A 463 19.75 -9.20 20.79
CA ASN A 463 19.38 -10.50 20.25
C ASN A 463 20.49 -11.56 20.38
N ASN A 464 21.77 -11.15 20.33
CA ASN A 464 22.92 -12.05 20.17
C ASN A 464 24.10 -11.72 21.11
N ARG A 465 23.82 -11.16 22.30
CA ARG A 465 24.80 -10.55 23.22
C ARG A 465 26.10 -11.34 23.38
N ILE A 466 26.00 -12.60 23.82
CA ILE A 466 27.17 -13.42 24.17
C ILE A 466 28.08 -13.65 22.95
N SER A 467 27.52 -13.86 21.76
CA SER A 467 28.34 -14.02 20.55
C SER A 467 29.04 -12.71 20.22
N LEU A 468 28.29 -11.61 20.16
CA LEU A 468 28.83 -10.33 19.69
C LEU A 468 29.87 -9.72 20.64
N GLU A 469 29.64 -9.74 21.95
CA GLU A 469 30.62 -9.23 22.92
C GLU A 469 31.94 -10.03 22.88
N ASN A 470 31.90 -11.30 22.49
CA ASN A 470 33.09 -12.11 22.30
C ASN A 470 33.80 -11.81 20.96
N ASP A 471 33.04 -11.46 19.92
CA ASP A 471 33.56 -11.29 18.56
C ASP A 471 34.10 -9.88 18.29
N ILE A 472 33.50 -8.83 18.85
CA ILE A 472 33.83 -7.43 18.54
C ILE A 472 34.07 -6.57 19.79
N LYS A 473 34.84 -5.49 19.63
CA LYS A 473 34.97 -4.42 20.62
C LYS A 473 34.82 -3.04 19.97
N ILE A 474 34.27 -2.09 20.70
CA ILE A 474 34.21 -0.68 20.30
C ILE A 474 35.50 0.01 20.74
N ILE A 475 36.22 0.63 19.80
CA ILE A 475 37.45 1.40 20.12
C ILE A 475 37.19 2.91 20.20
N LYS A 476 36.09 3.38 19.59
CA LYS A 476 35.72 4.79 19.56
C LYS A 476 34.24 4.94 19.25
N THR A 477 33.63 5.97 19.80
CA THR A 477 32.26 6.38 19.48
C THR A 477 32.28 7.82 18.96
N LEU A 478 31.62 8.06 17.83
CA LEU A 478 31.44 9.37 17.21
C LEU A 478 29.98 9.81 17.34
N GLY A 479 29.76 11.11 17.51
CA GLY A 479 28.43 11.69 17.74
C GLY A 479 28.41 12.58 18.99
N PRO A 480 27.22 12.89 19.54
CA PRO A 480 25.91 12.38 19.12
C PRO A 480 25.46 12.93 17.76
N SER A 481 24.47 12.27 17.15
CA SER A 481 23.80 12.73 15.93
C SER A 481 22.30 12.55 16.01
N ALA A 482 21.54 13.35 15.27
CA ALA A 482 20.08 13.31 15.30
C ALA A 482 19.50 11.94 14.86
N MET A 483 18.65 11.33 15.69
CA MET A 483 18.04 10.03 15.42
C MET A 483 17.17 10.06 14.15
N PRO A 484 17.26 9.03 13.28
CA PRO A 484 16.35 8.81 12.16
C PRO A 484 14.87 9.10 12.46
N PRO A 485 14.22 10.01 11.73
CA PRO A 485 12.82 10.35 11.94
C PRO A 485 11.85 9.43 11.19
N LEU A 486 10.62 9.38 11.69
CA LEU A 486 9.43 9.20 10.86
C LEU A 486 9.18 10.50 10.09
N VAL A 487 9.19 10.46 8.78
CA VAL A 487 8.91 11.59 7.89
C VAL A 487 7.59 11.40 7.17
N SER A 488 6.98 12.53 6.79
CA SER A 488 5.79 12.64 5.97
C SER A 488 6.16 13.21 4.61
N LYS A 489 5.64 12.61 3.52
CA LYS A 489 5.77 13.13 2.16
C LYS A 489 4.78 14.26 1.94
N LEU A 490 5.27 15.50 1.83
CA LEU A 490 4.41 16.70 1.77
C LEU A 490 3.48 16.73 0.55
N SER A 491 3.84 16.04 -0.53
CA SER A 491 2.99 15.91 -1.72
C SER A 491 1.88 14.86 -1.57
N SER A 492 1.90 14.04 -0.51
CA SER A 492 0.81 13.10 -0.24
C SER A 492 -0.44 13.85 0.25
N PRO A 493 -1.64 13.57 -0.30
CA PRO A 493 -2.88 14.10 0.28
C PRO A 493 -3.07 13.64 1.73
N HIS A 494 -2.61 12.44 2.08
CA HIS A 494 -2.68 11.89 3.43
C HIS A 494 -1.76 12.61 4.42
N SER A 495 -0.67 13.22 3.96
CA SER A 495 0.21 14.02 4.80
C SER A 495 -0.53 15.16 5.48
N LYS A 496 -1.37 15.90 4.74
CA LYS A 496 -2.16 17.02 5.29
C LYS A 496 -3.20 16.56 6.30
N SER A 497 -3.77 15.37 6.10
CA SER A 497 -4.79 14.83 7.01
C SER A 497 -4.18 14.25 8.28
N PHE A 498 -3.07 13.52 8.20
CA PHE A 498 -2.63 12.65 9.30
C PHE A 498 -1.32 13.04 9.97
N SER A 499 -0.48 13.90 9.39
CA SER A 499 0.84 14.18 9.98
C SER A 499 0.75 14.68 11.42
N ASN A 500 -0.17 15.61 11.69
CA ASN A 500 -0.40 16.13 13.03
C ASN A 500 -0.99 15.07 13.96
N GLU A 501 -1.94 14.27 13.48
CA GLU A 501 -2.55 13.20 14.29
C GLU A 501 -1.52 12.13 14.67
N ILE A 502 -0.68 11.71 13.73
CA ILE A 502 0.40 10.73 13.95
C ILE A 502 1.46 11.31 14.91
N GLN A 503 1.92 12.55 14.67
CA GLN A 503 2.90 13.20 15.53
C GLN A 503 2.38 13.32 16.97
N ASN A 504 1.15 13.81 17.14
CA ASN A 504 0.52 13.94 18.46
C ASN A 504 0.30 12.58 19.13
N TYR A 505 -0.13 11.56 18.36
CA TYR A 505 -0.32 10.22 18.87
C TYR A 505 0.99 9.67 19.44
N LEU A 506 2.04 9.58 18.62
CA LEU A 506 3.30 8.95 19.00
C LEU A 506 4.05 9.71 20.10
N SER A 507 3.95 11.04 20.14
CA SER A 507 4.65 11.87 21.13
C SER A 507 3.91 12.04 22.46
N SER A 508 2.66 11.57 22.57
CA SER A 508 1.89 11.73 23.80
C SER A 508 2.30 10.73 24.90
N ASN A 509 2.29 11.20 26.16
CA ASN A 509 2.66 10.37 27.32
C ASN A 509 1.69 9.21 27.57
N GLU A 510 0.39 9.43 27.35
CA GLU A 510 -0.64 8.40 27.48
C GLU A 510 -0.37 7.24 26.52
N ILE A 511 0.00 7.56 25.28
CA ILE A 511 0.29 6.57 24.25
C ILE A 511 1.66 5.94 24.44
N SER A 512 2.65 6.68 24.96
CA SER A 512 3.93 6.07 25.35
C SER A 512 3.74 4.93 26.35
N LYS A 513 2.75 5.03 27.26
CA LYS A 513 2.36 3.92 28.16
C LYS A 513 1.64 2.79 27.43
N LEU A 514 0.74 3.11 26.48
CA LEU A 514 0.04 2.10 25.69
C LEU A 514 1.01 1.29 24.80
N LEU A 515 2.00 1.97 24.21
CA LEU A 515 3.03 1.39 23.37
C LEU A 515 4.19 0.79 24.18
N GLU A 516 4.20 0.93 25.51
CA GLU A 516 5.29 0.50 26.38
C GLU A 516 5.71 -0.96 26.15
N PRO A 517 4.80 -1.94 26.00
CA PRO A 517 5.20 -3.32 25.71
C PRO A 517 6.01 -3.45 24.41
N ILE A 518 5.65 -2.70 23.37
CA ILE A 518 6.34 -2.68 22.08
C ILE A 518 7.68 -1.94 22.24
N LEU A 519 7.66 -0.76 22.87
CA LEU A 519 8.85 0.06 23.08
C LEU A 519 9.92 -0.70 23.88
N LEU A 520 9.56 -1.31 25.02
CA LEU A 520 10.47 -2.09 25.85
C LEU A 520 11.00 -3.33 25.14
N LYS A 521 10.17 -4.03 24.35
CA LYS A 521 10.58 -5.20 23.56
C LYS A 521 11.75 -4.89 22.62
N PHE A 522 11.84 -3.65 22.12
CA PHE A 522 12.87 -3.21 21.18
C PHE A 522 13.84 -2.17 21.78
N ASN A 523 13.94 -2.07 23.12
CA ASN A 523 14.79 -1.11 23.84
C ASN A 523 14.57 0.38 23.47
N TYR A 524 13.35 0.75 23.09
CA TYR A 524 12.92 2.13 22.95
C TYR A 524 12.13 2.58 24.17
N LYS A 525 12.15 3.89 24.43
CA LYS A 525 11.52 4.51 25.59
C LYS A 525 10.26 5.29 25.23
N ARG A 526 10.29 6.05 24.13
CA ARG A 526 9.19 6.87 23.61
C ARG A 526 9.54 7.42 22.23
N PHE A 527 8.62 8.16 21.62
CA PHE A 527 8.92 9.05 20.51
C PHE A 527 8.95 10.51 20.98
N GLU A 528 9.81 11.31 20.36
CA GLU A 528 9.86 12.76 20.56
C GLU A 528 9.60 13.50 19.26
N ILE A 529 8.90 14.64 19.36
CA ILE A 529 8.68 15.54 18.22
C ILE A 529 10.03 16.08 17.76
N VAL A 530 10.27 16.00 16.46
CA VAL A 530 11.44 16.60 15.80
C VAL A 530 10.96 17.52 14.68
N ASN A 531 11.81 18.45 14.28
CA ASN A 531 11.55 19.35 13.17
C ASN A 531 12.79 19.41 12.26
N SER A 532 12.72 20.18 11.17
CA SER A 532 13.83 20.27 10.22
C SER A 532 15.15 20.70 10.89
N SER A 533 15.12 21.62 11.86
CA SER A 533 16.33 22.11 12.56
C SER A 533 16.96 21.08 13.50
N SER A 534 16.20 20.04 13.91
CA SER A 534 16.74 18.92 14.69
C SER A 534 17.88 18.18 13.98
N PHE A 535 18.02 18.35 12.66
CA PHE A 535 19.02 17.70 11.81
C PHE A 535 20.12 18.66 11.30
N ASP A 536 20.27 19.84 11.94
CA ASP A 536 21.30 20.81 11.56
C ASP A 536 22.72 20.33 11.82
N ASP A 537 22.91 19.43 12.79
CA ASP A 537 24.18 18.72 13.03
C ASP A 537 24.60 17.92 11.79
N ILE A 538 23.68 17.13 11.23
CA ILE A 538 23.92 16.36 10.01
C ILE A 538 24.26 17.28 8.83
N ARG A 539 23.52 18.38 8.65
CA ARG A 539 23.79 19.39 7.59
C ARG A 539 25.18 19.98 7.71
N LYS A 540 25.60 20.33 8.94
CA LYS A 540 26.93 20.89 9.19
C LYS A 540 28.02 19.88 8.91
N THR A 541 27.84 18.63 9.33
CA THR A 541 28.83 17.55 9.09
C THR A 541 29.07 17.32 7.60
N ILE A 542 28.02 17.29 6.77
CA ILE A 542 28.17 17.02 5.33
C ILE A 542 28.64 18.22 4.52
N ASN A 543 28.35 19.45 4.93
CA ASN A 543 28.86 20.65 4.25
C ASN A 543 30.39 20.85 4.43
N LEU A 544 30.99 20.14 5.38
CA LEU A 544 32.44 20.12 5.62
C LEU A 544 33.17 19.05 4.79
N ASN A 545 32.43 18.09 4.22
CA ASN A 545 32.95 17.03 3.36
C ASN A 545 32.84 17.47 1.90
#